data_AF-A0A958AWJ4-F1
#
_entry.id   AF-A0A958AWJ4-F1
#
_cell.length_a   1.000
_cell.length_b   1.000
_cell.length_c   1.000
_cell.angle_alpha   90.00
_cell.angle_beta   90.00
_cell.angle_gamma   90.00
#
_symmetry.space_group_name_H-M   'P 1'
#
loop_
_entity.id
_entity.type
_entity.pdbx_description
1 polymer ?
#
loop_
_entity_poly.entity_id
_entity_poly.type
_entity_poly.pdbx_seq_one_letter_code
_entity_poly.pdbx_strand_id
1 'polypeptide(L)'
;RKTLETFGCLISEAANGIHGLTLLTKATTTQQPFDVVLLDFMMTPLNGLEVLHIMRQRPGLEHLPVIMMTSSGNVKRLTTSQNPGWASYLTKPVKQTDLIQAMLAALCQHQAEPQPGLSEMAETPVAATSSSIHILLTEDNEVNRQVIVGILKQDGYHITIAENGRQALERLEQNETFDIILMDIQMPIMDGIQA
;
A
#
# COMPACT_ATOMS: atom_id res chain seq x y z
N ARG A 1 5.66 12.38 2.34
CA ARG A 1 7.10 12.06 2.34
C ARG A 1 7.58 11.62 3.72
N LYS A 2 7.78 12.52 4.70
CA LYS A 2 8.33 12.19 6.03
C LYS A 2 7.69 10.97 6.69
N THR A 3 6.36 10.88 6.70
CA THR A 3 5.63 9.72 7.22
C THR A 3 6.03 8.41 6.52
N LEU A 4 6.14 8.41 5.19
CA LEU A 4 6.53 7.23 4.42
C LEU A 4 8.00 6.85 4.66
N GLU A 5 8.87 7.85 4.84
CA GLU A 5 10.29 7.62 5.17
C GLU A 5 10.40 6.95 6.54
N THR A 6 9.62 7.36 7.53
CA THR A 6 9.57 6.66 8.83
C THR A 6 9.18 5.20 8.68
N PHE A 7 8.33 4.84 7.72
CA PHE A 7 7.89 3.45 7.50
C PHE A 7 8.78 2.63 6.56
N GLY A 8 10.02 3.02 6.32
CA GLY A 8 10.93 2.21 5.48
C GLY A 8 10.64 2.25 3.99
N CYS A 9 9.72 3.11 3.53
CA CYS A 9 9.32 3.12 2.12
C CYS A 9 10.44 3.68 1.23
N LEU A 10 10.72 3.01 0.11
CA LEU A 10 11.51 3.57 -0.98
C LEU A 10 10.65 4.53 -1.80
N ILE A 11 10.94 5.83 -1.70
CA ILE A 11 10.07 6.87 -2.27
C ILE A 11 10.70 7.49 -3.51
N SER A 12 9.92 7.52 -4.60
CA SER A 12 10.16 8.39 -5.75
C SER A 12 9.03 9.40 -5.88
N GLU A 13 9.37 10.63 -6.24
CA GLU A 13 8.40 11.72 -6.41
C GLU A 13 8.39 12.22 -7.85
N ALA A 14 7.20 12.56 -8.33
CA ALA A 14 6.97 13.15 -9.64
C ALA A 14 6.31 14.52 -9.49
N ALA A 15 6.77 15.50 -10.27
CA ALA A 15 6.20 16.85 -10.24
C ALA A 15 4.81 16.96 -10.87
N ASN A 16 4.42 16.00 -11.73
CA ASN A 16 3.14 15.96 -12.42
C ASN A 16 2.88 14.55 -13.01
N GLY A 17 1.70 14.35 -13.59
CA GLY A 17 1.28 13.09 -14.19
C GLY A 17 2.20 12.57 -15.31
N ILE A 18 2.77 13.44 -16.15
CA ILE A 18 3.67 13.03 -17.24
C ILE A 18 4.98 12.48 -16.67
N HIS A 19 5.58 13.19 -15.71
CA HIS A 19 6.79 12.72 -15.04
C HIS A 19 6.54 11.43 -14.26
N GLY A 20 5.37 11.30 -13.62
CA GLY A 20 4.97 10.08 -12.90
C GLY A 20 4.90 8.87 -13.83
N LEU A 21 4.19 8.98 -14.95
CA LEU A 21 4.11 7.93 -15.96
C LEU A 21 5.49 7.54 -16.53
N THR A 22 6.39 8.52 -16.68
CA THR A 22 7.76 8.28 -17.15
C THR A 22 8.55 7.47 -16.12
N LEU A 23 8.45 7.82 -14.83
CA LEU A 23 9.09 7.08 -13.74
C LEU A 23 8.56 5.65 -13.64
N LEU A 24 7.24 5.46 -13.69
CA LEU A 24 6.60 4.14 -13.65
C LEU A 24 7.06 3.24 -14.80
N THR A 25 7.14 3.80 -16.01
CA THR A 25 7.58 3.05 -17.20
C THR A 25 9.06 2.66 -17.09
N LYS A 26 9.90 3.57 -16.58
CA LYS A 26 11.32 3.29 -16.34
C LYS A 26 11.49 2.18 -15.31
N ALA A 27 10.80 2.28 -14.17
CA ALA A 27 10.81 1.30 -13.08
C ALA A 27 10.45 -0.12 -13.56
N THR A 28 9.41 -0.22 -14.40
CA THR A 28 8.99 -1.48 -15.03
C THR A 28 10.09 -2.05 -15.93
N THR A 29 10.71 -1.19 -16.75
CA THR A 29 11.78 -1.59 -17.69
C THR A 29 13.07 -2.03 -16.96
N THR A 30 13.36 -1.41 -15.81
CA THR A 30 14.54 -1.73 -14.99
C THR A 30 14.28 -2.85 -13.97
N GLN A 31 13.14 -3.56 -14.05
CA GLN A 31 12.75 -4.63 -13.12
C GLN A 31 12.77 -4.20 -11.64
N GLN A 32 12.43 -2.95 -11.37
CA GLN A 32 12.22 -2.43 -10.02
C GLN A 32 10.85 -1.73 -9.98
N PRO A 33 9.75 -2.50 -10.14
CA PRO A 33 8.41 -1.93 -10.12
C PRO A 33 8.11 -1.32 -8.74
N PHE A 34 7.21 -0.34 -8.73
CA PHE A 34 6.67 0.17 -7.47
C PHE A 34 5.59 -0.78 -6.95
N ASP A 35 5.39 -0.84 -5.65
CA ASP A 35 4.33 -1.66 -5.04
C ASP A 35 3.01 -0.90 -4.89
N VAL A 36 3.07 0.44 -4.82
CA VAL A 36 1.90 1.31 -4.66
C VAL A 36 2.17 2.72 -5.17
N VAL A 37 1.14 3.37 -5.70
CA VAL A 37 1.19 4.77 -6.17
C VAL A 37 0.22 5.63 -5.38
N LEU A 38 0.74 6.69 -4.76
CA LEU A 38 -0.06 7.79 -4.22
C LEU A 38 -0.26 8.82 -5.34
N LEU A 39 -1.49 8.99 -5.82
CA LEU A 39 -1.78 9.80 -7.00
C LEU A 39 -2.71 10.97 -6.67
N ASP A 40 -2.21 12.20 -6.84
CA ASP A 40 -3.04 13.39 -6.66
C ASP A 40 -4.10 13.49 -7.77
N PHE A 41 -5.35 13.78 -7.38
CA PHE A 41 -6.46 13.94 -8.32
C PHE A 41 -6.30 15.24 -9.13
N MET A 42 -5.95 16.35 -8.48
CA MET A 42 -5.88 17.66 -9.13
C MET A 42 -4.42 17.97 -9.52
N MET A 43 -4.05 17.61 -10.74
CA MET A 43 -2.73 17.91 -11.31
C MET A 43 -2.87 18.40 -12.75
N THR A 44 -1.87 19.14 -13.23
CA THR A 44 -1.71 19.53 -14.63
C THR A 44 -0.35 19.07 -15.15
N PRO A 45 -0.20 18.83 -16.48
CA PRO A 45 -1.24 18.92 -17.51
C PRO A 45 -2.24 17.76 -17.50
N LEU A 46 -1.94 16.67 -16.79
CA LEU A 46 -2.82 15.50 -16.63
C LEU A 46 -3.30 15.41 -15.20
N ASN A 47 -4.61 15.23 -15.03
CA ASN A 47 -5.23 14.96 -13.74
C ASN A 47 -5.06 13.48 -13.33
N GLY A 48 -5.38 13.15 -12.08
CA GLY A 48 -5.20 11.80 -11.53
C GLY A 48 -5.99 10.71 -12.26
N LEU A 49 -7.19 11.00 -12.78
CA LEU A 49 -7.98 10.04 -13.54
C LEU A 49 -7.37 9.75 -14.91
N GLU A 50 -6.86 10.79 -15.57
CA GLU A 50 -6.19 10.64 -16.87
C GLU A 50 -4.93 9.79 -16.72
N VAL A 51 -4.13 10.06 -15.67
CA VAL A 51 -2.95 9.25 -15.35
C VAL A 51 -3.34 7.81 -15.07
N LEU A 52 -4.35 7.58 -14.24
CA LEU A 52 -4.83 6.24 -13.91
C LEU A 52 -5.30 5.49 -15.15
N HIS A 53 -6.08 6.13 -16.02
CA HIS A 53 -6.55 5.54 -17.27
C HIS A 53 -5.39 5.10 -18.16
N ILE A 54 -4.34 5.92 -18.26
CA ILE A 54 -3.12 5.57 -19.00
C ILE A 54 -2.39 4.40 -18.33
N MET A 55 -2.29 4.37 -16.99
CA MET A 55 -1.68 3.24 -16.27
C MET A 55 -2.39 1.92 -16.56
N ARG A 56 -3.73 1.91 -16.57
CA ARG A 56 -4.54 0.71 -16.83
C ARG A 56 -4.42 0.16 -18.25
N GLN A 57 -3.83 0.91 -19.18
CA GLN A 57 -3.59 0.47 -20.57
C GLN A 57 -2.13 0.07 -20.85
N ARG A 58 -1.26 0.12 -19.83
CA ARG A 58 0.18 -0.14 -20.00
C ARG A 58 0.61 -1.45 -19.34
N PRO A 59 1.26 -2.36 -20.10
CA PRO A 59 1.90 -3.56 -19.57
C PRO A 59 2.78 -3.29 -18.36
N GLY A 60 2.49 -4.00 -17.27
CA GLY A 60 3.21 -3.89 -15.99
C GLY A 60 2.65 -2.83 -15.04
N LEU A 61 1.66 -2.04 -15.46
CA LEU A 61 1.00 -1.03 -14.64
C LEU A 61 -0.50 -1.28 -14.46
N GLU A 62 -1.07 -2.29 -15.15
CA GLU A 62 -2.52 -2.51 -15.18
C GLU A 62 -3.11 -2.81 -13.80
N HIS A 63 -2.34 -3.50 -12.97
CA HIS A 63 -2.78 -3.92 -11.65
C HIS A 63 -2.10 -3.16 -10.50
N LEU A 64 -1.12 -2.31 -10.82
CA LEU A 64 -0.39 -1.53 -9.83
C LEU A 64 -1.37 -0.77 -8.92
N PRO A 65 -1.36 -1.01 -7.60
CA PRO A 65 -2.28 -0.36 -6.68
C PRO A 65 -2.13 1.15 -6.68
N VAL A 66 -3.26 1.85 -6.83
CA VAL A 66 -3.32 3.32 -6.80
C VAL A 66 -4.18 3.78 -5.64
N ILE A 67 -3.66 4.70 -4.85
CA ILE A 67 -4.40 5.41 -3.80
C ILE A 67 -4.58 6.85 -4.25
N MET A 68 -5.83 7.23 -4.54
CA MET A 68 -6.16 8.55 -5.04
C MET A 68 -6.17 9.58 -3.91
N MET A 69 -5.42 10.68 -4.04
CA MET A 69 -5.44 11.78 -3.08
C MET A 69 -6.29 12.94 -3.60
N THR A 70 -7.30 13.36 -2.85
CA THR A 70 -8.25 14.42 -3.25
C THR A 70 -8.36 15.52 -2.21
N SER A 71 -8.59 16.76 -2.63
CA SER A 71 -8.91 17.88 -1.72
C SER A 71 -10.38 17.93 -1.31
N SER A 72 -11.26 17.14 -1.96
CA SER A 72 -12.69 17.06 -1.62
C SER A 72 -13.08 15.63 -1.29
N GLY A 73 -13.63 15.39 -0.10
CA GLY A 73 -14.05 14.06 0.35
C GLY A 73 -15.27 13.47 -0.35
N ASN A 74 -15.76 14.11 -1.41
CA ASN A 74 -16.93 13.65 -2.15
C ASN A 74 -16.52 12.69 -3.28
N VAL A 75 -16.26 11.44 -2.92
CA VAL A 75 -15.73 10.41 -3.83
C VAL A 75 -16.69 10.03 -4.94
N LYS A 76 -17.99 10.18 -4.70
CA LYS A 76 -19.01 10.07 -5.75
C LYS A 76 -18.85 11.10 -6.87
N ARG A 77 -18.13 12.21 -6.65
CA ARG A 77 -17.75 13.15 -7.72
C ARG A 77 -16.49 12.72 -8.47
N LEU A 78 -15.64 11.88 -7.88
CA LEU A 78 -14.39 11.43 -8.52
C LEU A 78 -14.66 10.37 -9.60
N THR A 79 -15.80 9.68 -9.52
CA THR A 79 -16.17 8.58 -10.42
C THR A 79 -17.68 8.33 -10.37
N THR A 80 -18.29 8.13 -11.54
CA THR A 80 -19.67 7.59 -11.69
C THR A 80 -19.68 6.06 -11.80
N SER A 81 -18.50 5.43 -11.88
CA SER A 81 -18.33 4.00 -12.08
C SER A 81 -18.25 3.23 -10.75
N GLN A 82 -18.79 2.01 -10.73
CA GLN A 82 -18.72 1.12 -9.57
C GLN A 82 -17.32 0.56 -9.33
N ASN A 83 -16.49 0.49 -10.38
CA ASN A 83 -15.09 0.06 -10.27
C ASN A 83 -14.17 1.13 -10.89
N PRO A 84 -13.66 2.05 -10.07
CA PRO A 84 -12.94 3.21 -10.56
C PRO A 84 -11.48 2.93 -10.95
N GLY A 85 -11.02 1.70 -10.78
CA GLY A 85 -9.67 1.29 -11.14
C GLY A 85 -8.58 1.74 -10.16
N TRP A 86 -8.91 2.36 -9.03
CA TRP A 86 -7.99 2.60 -7.91
C TRP A 86 -8.37 1.72 -6.71
N ALA A 87 -7.41 1.43 -5.84
CA ALA A 87 -7.61 0.57 -4.66
C ALA A 87 -8.30 1.32 -3.52
N SER A 88 -7.93 2.58 -3.28
CA SER A 88 -8.51 3.41 -2.22
C SER A 88 -8.36 4.90 -2.55
N TYR A 89 -8.89 5.77 -1.70
CA TYR A 89 -8.70 7.21 -1.77
C TYR A 89 -8.47 7.82 -0.39
N LEU A 90 -7.78 8.97 -0.36
CA LEU A 90 -7.49 9.76 0.82
C LEU A 90 -7.91 11.22 0.59
N THR A 91 -8.53 11.82 1.59
CA THR A 91 -8.87 13.25 1.55
C THR A 91 -7.78 14.06 2.24
N LYS A 92 -7.33 15.14 1.61
CA LYS A 92 -6.33 16.05 2.16
C LYS A 92 -6.98 16.99 3.21
N PRO A 93 -6.29 17.32 4.31
CA PRO A 93 -4.95 16.86 4.70
C PRO A 93 -4.96 15.39 5.13
N VAL A 94 -3.97 14.63 4.62
CA VAL A 94 -3.87 13.18 4.86
C VAL A 94 -3.33 12.93 6.26
N LYS A 95 -4.07 12.21 7.09
CA LYS A 95 -3.59 11.73 8.39
C LYS A 95 -2.69 10.52 8.20
N GLN A 96 -1.68 10.37 9.06
CA GLN A 96 -0.76 9.23 9.04
C GLN A 96 -1.49 7.89 9.16
N THR A 97 -2.48 7.81 10.06
CA THR A 97 -3.35 6.63 10.24
C THR A 97 -4.03 6.23 8.93
N ASP A 98 -4.76 7.16 8.31
CA ASP A 98 -5.51 6.89 7.08
C ASP A 98 -4.58 6.46 5.94
N LEU A 99 -3.38 7.05 5.85
CA LEU A 99 -2.37 6.71 4.85
C LEU A 99 -1.89 5.26 4.98
N ILE A 100 -1.51 4.84 6.18
CA ILE A 100 -1.03 3.48 6.45
C ILE A 100 -2.12 2.47 6.13
N GLN A 101 -3.34 2.75 6.60
CA GLN A 101 -4.49 1.87 6.41
C GLN A 101 -4.80 1.68 4.92
N ALA A 102 -4.80 2.78 4.14
CA ALA A 102 -5.00 2.72 2.70
C ALA A 102 -3.87 1.99 1.98
N MET A 103 -2.61 2.18 2.41
CA MET A 103 -1.45 1.46 1.83
C MET A 103 -1.53 -0.03 2.08
N LEU A 104 -1.77 -0.45 3.32
CA LEU A 104 -1.86 -1.87 3.64
C LEU A 104 -3.04 -2.52 2.93
N ALA A 105 -4.23 -1.90 2.97
CA ALA A 105 -5.38 -2.42 2.23
C ALA A 105 -5.09 -2.58 0.73
N ALA A 106 -4.40 -1.60 0.12
CA ALA A 106 -4.04 -1.65 -1.29
C ALA A 106 -3.02 -2.75 -1.63
N LEU A 107 -2.01 -2.95 -0.77
CA LEU A 107 -0.98 -3.99 -0.95
C LEU A 107 -1.56 -5.39 -0.71
N CYS A 108 -2.37 -5.55 0.33
CA CYS A 108 -3.07 -6.78 0.69
C CYS A 108 -4.04 -7.27 -0.40
N GLN A 109 -4.83 -6.36 -0.98
CA GLN A 109 -5.79 -6.71 -2.04
C GLN A 109 -5.08 -7.13 -3.33
N HIS A 110 -3.90 -6.59 -3.59
CA HIS A 110 -3.12 -6.91 -4.78
C HIS A 110 -2.41 -8.27 -4.68
N GLN A 111 -2.05 -8.70 -3.47
CA GLN A 111 -1.55 -10.06 -3.22
C GLN A 111 -2.63 -11.15 -3.38
N ALA A 112 -3.91 -10.78 -3.36
CA ALA A 112 -5.06 -11.67 -3.50
C ALA A 112 -5.56 -11.81 -4.95
N GLU A 113 -4.78 -11.45 -5.96
CA GLU A 113 -5.21 -11.65 -7.35
C GLU A 113 -5.36 -13.16 -7.68
N PRO A 114 -6.49 -13.55 -8.28
CA PRO A 114 -6.78 -14.94 -8.58
C PRO A 114 -5.85 -15.43 -9.70
N GLN A 115 -5.12 -16.52 -9.43
CA GLN A 115 -4.47 -17.29 -10.49
C GLN A 115 -5.52 -17.63 -11.57
N PRO A 116 -5.27 -17.33 -12.86
CA PRO A 116 -6.20 -17.66 -13.92
C PRO A 116 -6.15 -19.18 -14.14
N GLY A 117 -7.02 -19.90 -13.45
CA GLY A 117 -7.12 -21.34 -13.56
C GLY A 117 -7.87 -21.97 -12.40
N LEU A 118 -9.20 -21.86 -12.41
CA LEU A 118 -10.18 -22.95 -12.25
C LEU A 118 -11.50 -22.44 -11.62
N SER A 119 -12.55 -22.56 -12.42
CA SER A 119 -13.97 -22.64 -12.10
C SER A 119 -14.74 -21.39 -11.68
N GLU A 120 -15.45 -20.84 -12.67
CA GLU A 120 -16.80 -20.28 -12.50
C GLU A 120 -17.78 -21.33 -11.93
N MET A 121 -18.88 -20.82 -11.37
CA MET A 121 -20.05 -21.49 -10.76
C MET A 121 -19.96 -21.81 -9.26
N ALA A 122 -20.30 -20.81 -8.43
CA ALA A 122 -21.33 -20.95 -7.40
C ALA A 122 -21.67 -19.57 -6.81
N GLU A 123 -22.91 -19.11 -7.02
CA GLU A 123 -23.51 -18.05 -6.20
C GLU A 123 -23.75 -18.60 -4.80
N THR A 124 -23.03 -18.05 -3.81
CA THR A 124 -23.30 -18.21 -2.38
C THR A 124 -22.82 -16.92 -1.72
N PRO A 125 -23.49 -16.37 -0.69
CA PRO A 125 -23.07 -15.11 -0.12
C PRO A 125 -21.71 -15.35 0.53
N VAL A 126 -20.67 -14.80 -0.09
CA VAL A 126 -19.31 -14.84 0.43
C VAL A 126 -19.32 -13.95 1.67
N ALA A 127 -19.61 -14.56 2.81
CA ALA A 127 -19.11 -14.06 4.08
C ALA A 127 -17.63 -13.76 3.83
N ALA A 128 -17.28 -12.47 3.94
CA ALA A 128 -15.94 -11.98 3.69
C ALA A 128 -14.96 -12.90 4.40
N THR A 129 -14.28 -13.73 3.62
CA THR A 129 -13.07 -14.41 4.05
C THR A 129 -12.07 -13.29 4.21
N SER A 130 -12.05 -12.69 5.41
CA SER A 130 -10.89 -11.95 5.88
C SER A 130 -9.74 -12.96 5.83
N SER A 131 -9.03 -12.98 4.72
CA SER A 131 -7.71 -13.58 4.65
C SER A 131 -6.97 -13.05 5.87
N SER A 132 -6.58 -13.92 6.78
CA SER A 132 -5.84 -13.58 7.99
C SER A 132 -4.46 -13.11 7.54
N ILE A 133 -4.36 -11.88 7.09
CA ILE A 133 -3.09 -11.31 6.63
C ILE A 133 -2.22 -11.10 7.85
N HIS A 134 -1.02 -11.67 7.80
CA HIS A 134 -0.04 -11.67 8.87
C HIS A 134 0.98 -10.57 8.61
N ILE A 135 1.00 -9.56 9.49
CA ILE A 135 1.88 -8.40 9.40
C ILE A 135 2.93 -8.48 10.49
N LEU A 136 4.21 -8.41 10.12
CA LEU A 136 5.30 -8.17 11.06
C LEU A 136 5.50 -6.66 11.21
N LEU A 137 5.19 -6.12 12.39
CA LEU A 137 5.45 -4.73 12.74
C LEU A 137 6.74 -4.62 13.53
N THR A 138 7.70 -3.85 13.03
CA THR A 138 8.98 -3.57 13.69
C THR A 138 9.08 -2.08 14.03
N GLU A 139 8.94 -1.73 15.31
CA GLU A 139 8.87 -0.35 15.81
C GLU A 139 9.36 -0.30 17.27
N ASP A 140 10.32 0.59 17.56
CA ASP A 140 10.93 0.72 18.88
C ASP A 140 10.13 1.64 19.82
N ASN A 141 9.34 2.58 19.28
CA ASN A 141 8.51 3.45 20.08
C ASN A 141 7.17 2.77 20.44
N GLU A 142 7.00 2.46 21.73
CA GLU A 142 5.79 1.83 22.26
C GLU A 142 4.50 2.58 21.88
N VAL A 143 4.51 3.92 21.87
CA VAL A 143 3.33 4.73 21.53
C VAL A 143 2.96 4.54 20.06
N ASN A 144 3.94 4.63 19.15
CA ASN A 144 3.71 4.41 17.71
C ASN A 144 3.18 2.99 17.47
N ARG A 145 3.79 2.00 18.13
CA ARG A 145 3.37 0.61 18.05
C ARG A 145 1.92 0.42 18.48
N GLN A 146 1.50 0.97 19.62
CA GLN A 146 0.12 0.86 20.08
C GLN A 146 -0.87 1.53 19.12
N VAL A 147 -0.49 2.67 18.53
CA VAL A 147 -1.30 3.34 17.51
C VAL A 147 -1.47 2.44 16.29
N ILE A 148 -0.38 1.94 15.71
CA ILE A 148 -0.40 1.09 14.51
C ILE A 148 -1.18 -0.20 14.80
N VAL A 149 -0.91 -0.87 15.92
CA VAL A 149 -1.63 -2.08 16.32
C VAL A 149 -3.13 -1.81 16.51
N GLY A 150 -3.50 -0.69 17.13
CA GLY A 150 -4.89 -0.31 17.33
C GLY A 150 -5.64 -0.12 16.01
N ILE A 151 -4.97 0.44 15.00
CA ILE A 151 -5.53 0.63 13.65
C ILE A 151 -5.68 -0.72 12.94
N LEU A 152 -4.62 -1.51 12.88
CA LEU A 152 -4.58 -2.74 12.08
C LEU A 152 -5.42 -3.88 12.66
N LYS A 153 -5.59 -3.93 13.99
CA LYS A 153 -6.51 -4.89 14.62
C LYS A 153 -7.98 -4.64 14.28
N GLN A 154 -8.37 -3.38 14.03
CA GLN A 154 -9.76 -3.06 13.64
C GLN A 154 -10.12 -3.62 12.27
N ASP A 155 -9.11 -3.82 11.41
CA ASP A 155 -9.27 -4.34 10.06
C ASP A 155 -9.12 -5.88 9.98
N GLY A 156 -8.98 -6.55 11.12
CA GLY A 156 -8.90 -8.02 11.19
C GLY A 156 -7.53 -8.62 10.86
N TYR A 157 -6.47 -7.80 10.79
CA TYR A 157 -5.11 -8.28 10.55
C TYR A 157 -4.49 -8.96 11.79
N HIS A 158 -3.69 -9.99 11.55
CA HIS A 158 -2.85 -10.60 12.58
C HIS A 158 -1.52 -9.89 12.62
N ILE A 159 -1.13 -9.41 13.79
CA ILE A 159 0.07 -8.57 13.94
C ILE A 159 1.04 -9.23 14.89
N THR A 160 2.23 -9.50 14.39
CA THR A 160 3.38 -9.93 15.16
C THR A 160 4.29 -8.73 15.37
N ILE A 161 4.74 -8.52 16.60
CA ILE A 161 5.53 -7.34 16.98
C ILE A 161 7.01 -7.72 17.15
N ALA A 162 7.89 -6.87 16.64
CA ALA A 162 9.32 -6.80 16.93
C ALA A 162 9.69 -5.38 17.37
N GLU A 163 10.62 -5.23 18.32
CA GLU A 163 11.00 -3.92 18.87
C GLU A 163 12.30 -3.35 18.26
N ASN A 164 12.92 -4.07 17.32
CA ASN A 164 14.10 -3.66 16.55
C ASN A 164 14.34 -4.65 15.40
N GLY A 165 15.24 -4.31 14.47
CA GLY A 165 15.53 -5.13 13.29
C GLY A 165 16.04 -6.54 13.62
N ARG A 166 16.77 -6.72 14.72
CA ARG A 166 17.26 -8.04 15.15
C ARG A 166 16.12 -8.97 15.54
N GLN A 167 15.17 -8.49 16.33
CA GLN A 167 13.99 -9.29 16.69
C GLN A 167 13.14 -9.61 15.46
N ALA A 168 13.08 -8.71 14.47
CA ALA A 168 12.37 -8.97 13.21
C ALA A 168 13.02 -10.12 12.44
N LEU A 169 14.35 -10.09 12.29
CA LEU A 169 15.10 -11.18 11.66
C LEU A 169 14.96 -12.51 12.41
N GLU A 170 15.06 -12.49 13.74
CA GLU A 170 14.89 -13.70 14.56
C GLU A 170 13.53 -14.39 14.31
N ARG A 171 12.45 -13.61 14.10
CA ARG A 171 11.13 -14.15 13.77
C ARG A 171 11.10 -14.75 12.37
N LEU A 172 11.71 -14.10 11.39
CA LEU A 172 11.82 -14.61 10.02
C LEU A 172 12.65 -15.91 9.97
N GLU A 173 13.73 -15.98 10.75
CA GLU A 173 14.57 -17.18 10.87
C GLU A 173 13.84 -18.34 11.56
N GLN A 174 12.82 -18.06 12.38
CA GLN A 174 11.99 -19.06 13.05
C GLN A 174 10.90 -19.68 12.14
N ASN A 175 10.99 -19.48 10.82
CA ASN A 175 10.01 -19.94 9.84
C ASN A 175 8.60 -19.32 10.03
N GLU A 176 8.48 -18.18 10.71
CA GLU A 176 7.25 -17.39 10.69
C GLU A 176 7.08 -16.74 9.32
N THR A 177 5.90 -16.89 8.73
CA THR A 177 5.57 -16.29 7.43
C THR A 177 4.71 -15.04 7.61
N PHE A 178 5.11 -13.96 6.94
CA PHE A 178 4.39 -12.69 6.93
C PHE A 178 4.10 -12.27 5.49
N ASP A 179 2.90 -11.75 5.26
CA ASP A 179 2.48 -11.20 3.97
C ASP A 179 3.06 -9.79 3.78
N ILE A 180 3.24 -9.06 4.88
CA ILE A 180 3.77 -7.69 4.92
C ILE A 180 4.70 -7.53 6.12
N ILE A 181 5.84 -6.87 5.88
CA ILE A 181 6.72 -6.36 6.94
C ILE A 181 6.61 -4.84 6.94
N LEU A 182 6.17 -4.26 8.05
CA LEU A 182 6.18 -2.82 8.28
C LEU A 182 7.30 -2.52 9.28
N MET A 183 8.36 -1.86 8.84
CA MET A 183 9.57 -1.67 9.64
C MET A 183 9.97 -0.20 9.70
N ASP A 184 10.16 0.32 10.90
CA ASP A 184 10.78 1.64 11.09
C ASP A 184 12.22 1.62 10.57
N ILE A 185 12.65 2.68 9.90
CA ILE A 185 14.04 2.85 9.51
C ILE A 185 14.91 3.06 10.74
N GLN A 186 14.49 3.89 11.69
CA GLN A 186 15.35 4.39 12.75
C GLN A 186 15.06 3.68 14.08
N MET A 187 15.78 2.58 14.33
CA MET A 187 15.64 1.81 15.57
C MET A 187 17.01 1.56 16.23
N PRO A 188 17.07 1.40 17.57
CA PRO A 188 18.27 0.97 18.26
C PRO A 188 18.66 -0.47 17.88
N ILE A 189 19.91 -0.84 18.14
CA ILE A 189 20.50 -2.18 17.93
C ILE A 189 20.70 -2.55 16.46
N MET A 190 19.64 -2.51 15.65
CA MET A 190 19.66 -2.78 14.21
C MET A 190 18.54 -1.99 13.55
N ASP A 191 18.93 -1.17 12.58
CA ASP A 191 18.02 -0.30 11.83
C ASP A 191 17.32 -1.06 10.69
N GLY A 192 16.26 -0.48 10.13
CA GLY A 192 15.45 -1.14 9.10
C GLY A 192 16.13 -1.27 7.73
N ILE A 193 17.30 -0.65 7.52
CA ILE A 193 18.09 -0.80 6.29
C ILE A 193 19.11 -1.93 6.43
N GLN A 194 19.58 -2.17 7.66
CA GLN A 194 20.54 -3.21 8.01
C GLN A 194 19.93 -4.60 8.16
N ALA A 195 18.66 -4.67 8.55
CA ALA A 195 17.90 -5.92 8.68
C ALA A 195 17.59 -6.51 7.29
#